data_AF-A0A6M0BR96-F1
#
_entry.id   AF-A0A6M0BR96-F1
#
_cell.length_a   1.000
_cell.length_b   1.000
_cell.length_c   1.000
_cell.angle_alpha   90.00
_cell.angle_beta   90.00
_cell.angle_gamma   90.00
#
_symmetry.space_group_name_H-M   'P 1'
#
loop_
_entity.id
_entity.type
_entity.pdbx_description
1 polymer ?
#
loop_
_entity_poly.entity_id
_entity_poly.type
_entity_poly.pdbx_seq_one_letter_code
_entity_poly.pdbx_strand_id
1 'polypeptide(L)'
;MVGEILQTKIVAIHQLPRTSETLWLRMLGKGRVQQRAISEFRQLPLDDELKGNVLELIYDLFVRLEANQELEGEDTELIMELSPLYQQRLDNAVREGKRLLIENLLRFRFGQLDDELSAVIEPLLEIPTEEISPFLIQFSREELIARFRNSGV
;
A
#
# COMPACT_ATOMS: atom_id res chain seq x y z
N MET A 1 6.39 45.48 12.52
CA MET A 1 6.57 44.04 12.32
C MET A 1 5.40 43.37 13.03
N VAL A 2 4.33 43.04 12.29
CA VAL A 2 3.10 42.48 12.88
C VAL A 2 3.25 40.96 12.85
N GLY A 3 3.15 40.33 14.03
CA GLY A 3 3.26 38.88 14.18
C GLY A 3 2.12 38.15 13.46
N GLU A 4 2.45 37.06 12.78
CA GLU A 4 1.48 36.18 12.15
C GLU A 4 0.51 35.64 13.20
N ILE A 5 -0.79 35.89 12.97
CA ILE A 5 -1.86 35.44 13.84
C ILE A 5 -2.21 34.02 13.43
N LEU A 6 -1.99 33.04 14.32
CA LEU A 6 -2.46 31.67 14.13
C LEU A 6 -3.99 31.69 14.03
N GLN A 7 -4.54 31.42 12.85
CA GLN A 7 -5.99 31.31 12.65
C GLN A 7 -6.45 29.89 13.01
N THR A 8 -7.07 29.74 14.17
CA THR A 8 -7.74 28.50 14.56
C THR A 8 -9.16 28.48 13.98
N LYS A 9 -9.52 27.41 13.25
CA LYS A 9 -10.89 27.15 12.78
C LYS A 9 -11.41 25.85 13.40
N ILE A 10 -12.65 25.88 13.89
CA ILE A 10 -13.34 24.70 14.43
C ILE A 10 -14.21 24.12 13.32
N VAL A 11 -14.17 22.80 13.14
CA VAL A 11 -14.93 22.08 12.12
C VAL A 11 -15.87 21.08 12.76
N ALA A 12 -17.15 21.13 12.40
CA ALA A 12 -18.14 20.14 12.82
C ALA A 12 -18.19 18.98 11.82
N ILE A 13 -17.61 17.82 12.17
CA ILE A 13 -17.48 16.67 11.27
C ILE A 13 -18.82 16.23 10.65
N HIS A 14 -19.90 16.24 11.42
CA HIS A 14 -21.23 15.81 10.96
C HIS A 14 -21.88 16.77 9.95
N GLN A 15 -21.36 17.99 9.79
CA GLN A 15 -21.84 19.00 8.85
C GLN A 15 -20.99 19.09 7.59
N LEU A 16 -19.90 18.31 7.52
CA LEU A 16 -19.04 18.32 6.35
C LEU A 16 -19.78 17.80 5.11
N PRO A 17 -19.59 18.46 3.95
CA PRO A 17 -20.17 17.99 2.69
C PRO A 17 -19.63 16.60 2.36
N ARG A 18 -20.41 15.79 1.64
CA ARG A 18 -20.01 14.42 1.28
C ARG A 18 -19.21 14.44 -0.01
N THR A 19 -17.90 14.63 0.13
CA THR A 19 -16.95 14.70 -0.98
C THR A 19 -15.69 13.91 -0.62
N SER A 20 -14.83 13.64 -1.60
CA SER A 20 -13.53 12.98 -1.36
C SER A 20 -12.61 13.83 -0.47
N GLU A 21 -12.64 15.15 -0.61
CA GLU A 21 -11.81 16.10 0.14
C GLU A 21 -12.08 16.09 1.65
N THR A 22 -13.32 15.83 2.04
CA THR A 22 -13.75 15.78 3.45
C THR A 22 -13.82 14.36 4.01
N LEU A 23 -13.55 13.35 3.19
CA LEU A 23 -13.73 11.94 3.53
C LEU A 23 -12.91 11.55 4.76
N TRP A 24 -11.63 11.91 4.78
CA TRP A 24 -10.73 11.58 5.89
C TRP A 24 -11.20 12.19 7.21
N LEU A 25 -11.66 13.45 7.20
CA LEU A 25 -12.24 14.10 8.40
C LEU A 25 -13.49 13.39 8.89
N ARG A 26 -14.32 12.86 7.97
CA ARG A 26 -15.53 12.11 8.31
C ARG A 26 -15.22 10.72 8.89
N MET A 27 -14.09 10.10 8.51
CA MET A 27 -13.62 8.85 9.11
C MET A 27 -13.18 9.01 10.58
N LEU A 28 -12.73 10.21 10.96
CA LEU A 28 -12.42 10.56 12.35
C LEU A 28 -13.67 10.92 13.19
N GLY A 29 -14.87 10.91 12.58
CA GLY A 29 -16.13 11.09 13.28
C GLY A 29 -16.52 9.87 14.11
N LYS A 30 -17.77 9.84 14.59
CA LYS A 30 -18.34 8.68 15.30
C LYS A 30 -19.67 8.24 14.71
N GLY A 31 -20.07 7.00 15.01
CA GLY A 31 -21.33 6.40 14.58
C GLY A 31 -21.54 6.43 13.06
N ARG A 32 -22.75 6.83 12.62
CA ARG A 32 -23.18 6.73 11.21
C ARG A 32 -22.34 7.55 10.23
N VAL A 33 -21.70 8.63 10.68
CA VAL A 33 -20.85 9.46 9.81
C VAL A 33 -19.57 8.70 9.47
N GLN A 34 -18.95 8.08 10.48
CA GLN A 34 -17.76 7.27 10.34
C GLN A 34 -18.03 6.01 9.53
N GLN A 35 -19.06 5.23 9.86
CA GLN A 35 -19.40 4.00 9.13
C GLN A 35 -19.58 4.22 7.62
N ARG A 36 -20.24 5.32 7.24
CA ARG A 36 -20.40 5.69 5.83
C ARG A 36 -19.09 6.15 5.20
N ALA A 37 -18.30 6.95 5.91
CA ALA A 37 -17.00 7.39 5.44
C ALA A 37 -16.04 6.21 5.22
N ILE A 38 -16.02 5.22 6.11
CA ILE A 38 -15.27 3.97 5.92
C ILE A 38 -15.76 3.25 4.66
N SER A 39 -17.09 3.13 4.48
CA SER A 39 -17.66 2.47 3.31
C SER A 39 -17.27 3.15 1.99
N GLU A 40 -17.32 4.49 1.95
CA GLU A 40 -16.87 5.30 0.82
C GLU A 40 -15.35 5.13 0.60
N PHE A 41 -14.55 5.17 1.66
CA PHE A 41 -13.10 5.02 1.62
C PHE A 41 -12.66 3.66 1.08
N ARG A 42 -13.36 2.59 1.46
CA ARG A 42 -13.07 1.23 0.97
C ARG A 42 -13.20 1.11 -0.54
N GLN A 43 -14.12 1.87 -1.14
CA GLN A 43 -14.38 1.87 -2.59
C GLN A 43 -13.34 2.65 -3.39
N LEU A 44 -12.51 3.47 -2.74
CA LEU A 44 -11.45 4.18 -3.43
C LEU A 44 -10.43 3.18 -4.02
N PRO A 45 -9.81 3.49 -5.17
CA PRO A 45 -8.71 2.68 -5.71
C PRO A 45 -7.52 2.58 -4.73
N LEU A 46 -6.81 1.45 -4.70
CA LEU A 46 -5.67 1.24 -3.79
C LEU A 46 -4.40 2.01 -4.21
N ASP A 47 -4.31 2.37 -5.48
CA ASP A 47 -3.29 3.21 -6.10
C ASP A 47 -3.53 4.71 -5.88
N ASP A 48 -4.67 5.09 -5.28
CA ASP A 48 -4.97 6.47 -4.92
C ASP A 48 -4.03 6.99 -3.82
N GLU A 49 -3.36 8.11 -4.10
CA GLU A 49 -2.36 8.71 -3.20
C GLU A 49 -2.98 9.15 -1.87
N LEU A 50 -4.21 9.70 -1.89
CA LEU A 50 -4.93 10.09 -0.68
C LEU A 50 -5.30 8.86 0.15
N LYS A 51 -5.78 7.78 -0.49
CA LYS A 51 -6.08 6.52 0.20
C LYS A 51 -4.85 5.96 0.90
N GLY A 52 -3.70 6.01 0.24
CA GLY A 52 -2.42 5.60 0.81
C GLY A 52 -2.05 6.39 2.06
N ASN A 53 -2.01 7.71 1.95
CA ASN A 53 -1.63 8.61 3.05
C ASN A 53 -2.59 8.49 4.25
N VAL A 54 -3.89 8.36 3.99
CA VAL A 54 -4.90 8.19 5.05
C VAL A 54 -4.74 6.84 5.76
N LEU A 55 -4.49 5.75 5.03
CA LEU A 55 -4.25 4.44 5.63
C LEU A 55 -3.03 4.43 6.56
N GLU A 56 -1.93 5.07 6.14
CA GLU A 56 -0.71 5.18 6.94
C GLU A 56 -0.96 5.96 8.24
N LEU A 57 -1.57 7.14 8.14
CA LEU A 57 -1.90 7.97 9.31
C LEU A 57 -2.86 7.28 10.28
N ILE A 58 -3.85 6.55 9.77
CA ILE A 58 -4.81 5.80 10.58
C ILE A 58 -4.12 4.62 11.29
N TYR A 59 -3.25 3.89 10.59
CA TYR A 59 -2.50 2.80 11.19
C TYR A 59 -1.57 3.30 12.30
N ASP A 60 -0.84 4.39 12.06
CA ASP A 60 0.00 5.04 13.08
C ASP A 60 -0.81 5.47 14.32
N LEU A 61 -2.02 5.97 14.11
CA LEU A 61 -2.93 6.31 15.20
C LEU A 61 -3.33 5.05 15.98
N PHE A 62 -3.67 3.95 15.31
CA PHE A 62 -4.03 2.69 15.96
C PHE A 62 -2.90 2.11 16.80
N VAL A 63 -1.68 2.07 16.26
CA VAL A 63 -0.51 1.60 17.02
C VAL A 63 -0.32 2.41 18.30
N ARG A 64 -0.57 3.73 18.27
CA ARG A 64 -0.49 4.60 19.45
C ARG A 64 -1.62 4.33 20.44
N LEU A 65 -2.84 4.15 19.96
CA LEU A 65 -4.01 3.88 20.82
C LEU A 65 -3.94 2.48 21.46
N GLU A 66 -3.45 1.47 20.73
CA GLU A 66 -3.15 0.13 21.25
C GLU A 66 -2.11 0.19 22.36
N ALA A 67 -1.01 0.92 22.14
CA ALA A 67 0.05 1.07 23.12
C ALA A 67 -0.44 1.74 24.42
N ASN A 68 -1.43 2.62 24.32
CA ASN A 68 -2.01 3.33 25.46
C ASN A 68 -3.20 2.57 26.11
N GLN A 69 -3.59 1.40 25.59
CA GLN A 69 -4.78 0.63 26.03
C GLN A 69 -6.09 1.44 26.01
N GLU A 70 -6.20 2.43 25.12
CA GLU A 70 -7.36 3.33 25.03
C GLU A 70 -8.44 2.84 24.03
N LEU A 71 -8.27 1.63 23.48
CA LEU A 71 -9.18 1.10 22.47
C LEU A 71 -10.44 0.50 23.09
N GLU A 72 -11.57 1.15 22.82
CA GLU A 72 -12.89 0.63 23.18
C GLU A 72 -13.93 0.90 22.08
N GLY A 73 -14.86 -0.04 21.89
CA GLY A 73 -16.06 0.16 21.06
C GLY A 73 -15.76 0.37 19.57
N GLU A 74 -16.19 1.51 19.02
CA GLU A 74 -16.12 1.84 17.58
C GLU A 74 -14.68 1.86 17.06
N ASP A 75 -13.68 2.18 17.90
CA ASP A 75 -12.28 2.27 17.50
C ASP A 75 -11.69 0.88 17.18
N THR A 76 -12.11 -0.17 17.91
CA THR A 76 -11.74 -1.57 17.61
C THR A 76 -12.37 -2.07 16.31
N GLU A 77 -13.63 -1.70 16.04
CA GLU A 77 -14.32 -2.05 14.80
C GLU A 77 -13.63 -1.41 13.59
N LEU A 78 -13.27 -0.14 13.70
CA LEU A 78 -12.52 0.59 12.68
C LEU A 78 -11.17 -0.09 12.38
N ILE A 79 -10.43 -0.52 13.40
CA ILE A 79 -9.17 -1.27 13.24
C ILE A 79 -9.40 -2.55 12.45
N MET A 80 -10.37 -3.37 12.86
CA MET A 80 -10.66 -4.63 12.17
C MET A 80 -11.06 -4.40 10.71
N GLU A 81 -11.81 -3.34 10.42
CA GLU A 81 -12.26 -3.03 9.06
C GLU A 81 -11.14 -2.54 8.13
N LEU A 82 -10.21 -1.73 8.66
CA LEU A 82 -9.16 -1.09 7.85
C LEU A 82 -7.85 -1.87 7.81
N SER A 83 -7.60 -2.76 8.78
CA SER A 83 -6.37 -3.56 8.83
C SER A 83 -6.09 -4.35 7.55
N PRO A 84 -7.08 -5.04 6.93
CA PRO A 84 -6.83 -5.77 5.68
C PRO A 84 -6.40 -4.87 4.52
N LEU A 85 -6.94 -3.65 4.44
CA LEU A 85 -6.58 -2.70 3.39
C LEU A 85 -5.13 -2.21 3.54
N TYR A 86 -4.70 -1.97 4.79
CA TYR A 86 -3.32 -1.58 5.06
C TYR A 86 -2.34 -2.74 4.78
N GLN A 87 -2.66 -3.96 5.21
CA GLN A 87 -1.85 -5.15 4.91
C GLN A 87 -1.72 -5.37 3.39
N GLN A 88 -2.82 -5.28 2.65
CA GLN A 88 -2.80 -5.40 1.19
C GLN A 88 -1.89 -4.33 0.54
N ARG A 89 -1.91 -3.09 1.06
CA ARG A 89 -1.01 -2.03 0.58
C ARG A 89 0.46 -2.36 0.86
N LEU A 90 0.76 -2.87 2.05
CA LEU A 90 2.13 -3.27 2.41
C LEU A 90 2.62 -4.40 1.51
N ASP A 91 1.80 -5.43 1.30
CA ASP A 91 2.12 -6.55 0.42
C ASP A 91 2.38 -6.08 -1.02
N ASN A 92 1.54 -5.16 -1.54
CA ASN A 92 1.74 -4.56 -2.85
C ASN A 92 3.06 -3.77 -2.92
N ALA A 93 3.38 -2.98 -1.89
CA ALA A 93 4.62 -2.22 -1.83
C ALA A 93 5.85 -3.13 -1.79
N VAL A 94 5.78 -4.24 -1.04
CA VAL A 94 6.84 -5.26 -1.00
C VAL A 94 6.98 -5.96 -2.37
N ARG A 95 5.86 -6.34 -3.00
CA ARG A 95 5.86 -6.96 -4.34
C ARG A 95 6.48 -6.03 -5.38
N GLU A 96 6.12 -4.75 -5.36
CA GLU A 96 6.66 -3.75 -6.28
C GLU A 96 8.15 -3.48 -6.02
N GLY A 97 8.57 -3.37 -4.76
CA GLY A 97 9.99 -3.26 -4.41
C GLY A 97 10.81 -4.45 -4.91
N LYS A 98 10.27 -5.67 -4.76
CA LYS A 98 10.89 -6.90 -5.28
C LYS A 98 10.92 -6.92 -6.81
N ARG A 99 9.86 -6.43 -7.46
CA ARG A 99 9.80 -6.30 -8.93
C ARG A 99 10.92 -5.39 -9.44
N LEU A 100 11.06 -4.20 -8.85
CA LEU A 100 12.10 -3.24 -9.18
C LEU A 100 13.52 -3.83 -8.98
N LEU A 101 13.72 -4.59 -7.90
CA LEU A 101 14.97 -5.32 -7.68
C LEU A 101 15.27 -6.28 -8.84
N ILE A 102 14.30 -7.13 -9.21
CA ILE A 102 14.44 -8.11 -10.30
C ILE A 102 14.75 -7.40 -11.62
N GLU A 103 13.99 -6.37 -11.97
CA GLU A 103 14.19 -5.60 -13.21
C GLU A 103 15.60 -5.02 -13.29
N ASN A 104 16.10 -4.46 -12.18
CA ASN A 104 17.45 -3.90 -12.11
C ASN A 104 18.53 -4.99 -12.23
N LEU A 105 18.35 -6.13 -11.58
CA LEU A 105 19.29 -7.25 -11.67
C LEU A 105 19.34 -7.84 -13.09
N LEU A 106 18.18 -8.03 -13.73
CA LEU A 106 18.10 -8.49 -15.11
C LEU A 106 18.80 -7.53 -16.06
N ARG A 107 18.57 -6.22 -15.90
CA ARG A 107 19.23 -5.18 -16.70
C ARG A 107 20.74 -5.18 -16.47
N PHE A 108 21.19 -5.29 -15.23
CA PHE A 108 22.61 -5.35 -14.90
C PHE A 108 23.29 -6.60 -15.49
N ARG A 109 22.62 -7.75 -15.45
CA ARG A 109 23.20 -9.05 -15.82
C ARG A 109 23.14 -9.35 -17.32
N PHE A 110 22.08 -8.93 -18.00
CA PHE A 110 21.79 -9.28 -19.39
C PHE A 110 21.69 -8.07 -20.33
N GLY A 111 21.83 -6.85 -19.80
CA GLY A 111 21.77 -5.63 -20.59
C GLY A 111 20.34 -5.14 -20.74
N GLN A 112 19.77 -5.20 -21.95
CA GLN A 112 18.43 -4.68 -22.17
C GLN A 112 17.36 -5.65 -21.66
N LEU A 113 16.32 -5.11 -21.02
CA LEU A 113 15.11 -5.84 -20.65
C LEU A 113 14.12 -5.78 -21.82
N ASP A 114 14.19 -6.77 -22.70
CA ASP A 114 13.26 -6.95 -23.81
C ASP A 114 11.97 -7.68 -23.38
N ASP A 115 11.04 -7.89 -24.30
CA ASP A 115 9.74 -8.53 -23.99
C ASP A 115 9.91 -9.98 -23.50
N GLU A 116 10.90 -10.71 -24.01
CA GLU A 116 11.14 -12.11 -23.61
C GLU A 116 11.66 -12.18 -22.16
N LEU A 117 12.56 -11.28 -21.80
CA LEU A 117 13.12 -11.18 -20.46
C LEU A 117 12.14 -10.52 -19.47
N SER A 118 11.26 -9.64 -19.94
CA SER A 118 10.18 -9.08 -19.13
C SER A 118 9.16 -10.15 -18.73
N ALA A 119 8.91 -11.12 -19.60
CA ALA A 119 7.98 -12.21 -19.33
C ALA A 119 8.41 -13.12 -18.17
N VAL A 120 9.71 -13.13 -17.80
CA VAL A 120 10.19 -13.92 -16.66
C VAL A 120 10.05 -13.21 -15.31
N ILE A 121 9.68 -11.93 -15.28
CA ILE A 121 9.58 -11.15 -14.04
C ILE A 121 8.49 -11.69 -13.11
N GLU A 122 7.28 -11.95 -13.62
CA GLU A 122 6.19 -12.49 -12.79
C GLU A 122 6.54 -13.86 -12.19
N PRO A 123 7.07 -14.83 -12.95
CA PRO A 123 7.58 -16.08 -12.35
C PRO A 123 8.68 -15.87 -11.29
N LEU A 124 9.59 -14.91 -11.51
CA LEU A 124 10.65 -14.59 -10.55
C LEU A 124 10.13 -13.94 -9.26
N LEU A 125 8.99 -13.23 -9.31
CA LEU A 125 8.35 -12.65 -8.13
C LEU A 125 7.85 -13.72 -7.15
N GLU A 126 7.56 -14.92 -7.62
CA GLU A 126 7.07 -16.03 -6.79
C GLU A 126 8.21 -16.81 -6.10
N ILE A 127 9.48 -16.55 -6.45
CA ILE A 127 10.66 -17.20 -5.85
C ILE A 127 11.14 -16.41 -4.63
N PRO A 128 11.62 -17.04 -3.54
CA PRO A 128 12.21 -16.34 -2.39
C PRO A 128 13.30 -15.32 -2.82
N THR A 129 13.29 -14.14 -2.20
CA THR A 129 14.16 -13.01 -2.61
C THR A 129 15.65 -13.38 -2.56
N GLU A 130 16.04 -14.20 -1.59
CA GLU A 130 17.41 -14.66 -1.37
C GLU A 130 17.91 -15.59 -2.48
N GLU A 131 16.99 -16.26 -3.18
CA GLU A 131 17.31 -17.19 -4.27
C GLU A 131 17.46 -16.48 -5.63
N ILE A 132 16.94 -15.26 -5.78
CA ILE A 132 16.97 -14.51 -7.05
C ILE A 132 18.41 -14.28 -7.53
N SER A 133 19.29 -13.75 -6.67
CA SER A 133 20.66 -13.43 -7.07
C SER A 133 21.46 -14.67 -7.50
N PRO A 134 21.50 -15.78 -6.71
CA PRO A 134 22.11 -17.03 -7.15
C PRO A 134 21.54 -17.55 -8.48
N PHE A 135 20.22 -17.48 -8.64
CA PHE A 135 19.53 -17.97 -9.84
C PHE A 135 19.97 -17.20 -11.09
N LEU A 136 20.03 -15.86 -11.03
CA LEU A 136 20.46 -15.02 -12.15
C LEU A 136 21.96 -15.15 -12.50
N ILE A 137 22.79 -15.53 -11.52
CA ILE A 137 24.21 -15.80 -11.76
C ILE A 137 24.39 -17.16 -12.44
N GLN A 138 23.61 -18.16 -12.03
CA GLN A 138 23.74 -19.54 -12.48
C GLN A 138 23.30 -19.76 -13.93
N PHE A 139 22.25 -19.07 -14.38
CA PHE A 139 21.68 -19.28 -15.72
C PHE A 139 22.11 -18.20 -16.71
N SER A 140 22.33 -18.60 -17.96
CA SER A 140 22.35 -17.66 -19.10
C SER A 140 20.96 -17.09 -19.37
N ARG A 141 20.89 -16.03 -20.19
CA ARG A 141 19.62 -15.40 -20.59
C ARG A 141 18.67 -16.44 -21.21
N GLU A 142 19.17 -17.23 -22.15
CA GLU A 142 18.39 -18.19 -22.92
C GLU A 142 17.88 -19.33 -22.02
N GLU A 143 18.72 -19.83 -21.11
CA GLU A 143 18.34 -20.86 -20.13
C GLU A 143 17.28 -20.34 -19.15
N LEU A 144 17.43 -19.10 -18.67
CA LEU A 144 16.48 -18.45 -17.78
C LEU A 144 15.09 -18.35 -18.44
N ILE A 145 15.05 -17.84 -19.69
CA ILE A 145 13.82 -17.71 -20.47
C ILE A 145 13.21 -19.08 -20.76
N ALA A 146 14.01 -20.06 -21.19
CA ALA A 146 13.53 -21.41 -21.49
C ALA A 146 12.94 -22.09 -20.25
N ARG A 147 13.55 -21.88 -19.08
CA ARG A 147 13.09 -22.48 -17.82
C ARG A 147 11.72 -21.95 -17.40
N PHE A 148 11.46 -20.65 -17.53
CA PHE A 148 10.18 -20.07 -17.15
C PHE A 148 9.12 -20.13 -18.26
N ARG A 149 9.51 -20.25 -19.53
CA ARG A 149 8.59 -20.60 -20.63
C ARG A 149 8.06 -22.03 -20.53
N ASN A 150 8.90 -22.97 -20.10
CA ASN A 150 8.54 -24.40 -20.02
C ASN A 150 7.89 -24.81 -18.69
N SER A 151 8.00 -23.97 -17.66
CA SER A 151 7.34 -24.19 -16.36
C SER A 151 5.89 -23.66 -16.32
N GLY A 152 5.24 -23.55 -17.48
CA GLY A 152 3.89 -23.00 -17.61
C GLY A 152 2.89 -23.65 -16.65
N VAL A 153 2.46 -22.84 -15.67
CA VAL A 153 1.05 -22.79 -15.28
C VAL A 153 0.27 -22.13 -16.41
#